data_AF-A0A3N5W2T3-F1
#
_entry.id   AF-A0A3N5W2T3-F1
#
_cell.length_a   1.000
_cell.length_b   1.000
_cell.length_c   1.000
_cell.angle_alpha   90.00
_cell.angle_beta   90.00
_cell.angle_gamma   90.00
#
_symmetry.space_group_name_H-M   'P 1'
#
loop_
_entity.id
_entity.type
_entity.pdbx_description
1 polymer ?
#
loop_
_entity_poly.entity_id
_entity_poly.type
_entity_poly.pdbx_seq_one_letter_code
_entity_poly.pdbx_strand_id
1 'polypeptide(L)'
;GTALGLGTGYLLQRWSIPEAPCRKDKELSYWKMGHPKHHSTEDAGQCGLLVNLIYNRDAQCHSHSNFTRNGLPLSVQKGLAAEIWGSPQAVDAVGAYTPMHPAKAKMAKWSLLRKELHDSLSLCNWMGPWVASPLKERGYRGDDSIESLLYSLATGDRKDRQELDLAAERIFLLHRALTIRDMGTKEMRARHDTIPEWVFTDKSGKAPFTKGTTNMDRDDVKVAVDLFYDELEWDRATGAPTPQTYRKFGLDRVAGELGKRGLLP
;
A
#
# COMPACT_ATOMS: atom_id res chain seq x y z
N GLY A 1 -21.23 -24.02 11.59
CA GLY A 1 -21.74 -22.67 11.30
C GLY A 1 -20.89 -21.57 11.92
N THR A 2 -20.80 -21.48 13.25
CA THR A 2 -20.26 -20.30 13.97
C THR A 2 -18.81 -19.92 13.69
N ALA A 3 -17.95 -20.87 13.27
CA ALA A 3 -16.54 -20.58 12.99
C ALA A 3 -16.34 -19.84 11.65
N LEU A 4 -17.20 -20.08 10.66
CA LEU A 4 -17.08 -19.51 9.32
C LEU A 4 -17.27 -17.97 9.31
N GLY A 5 -18.05 -17.44 10.26
CA GLY A 5 -18.29 -15.99 10.38
C GLY A 5 -17.19 -15.20 11.09
N LEU A 6 -16.14 -15.85 11.62
CA LEU A 6 -15.08 -15.19 12.38
C LEU A 6 -13.88 -14.74 11.52
N GLY A 7 -13.90 -15.06 10.21
CA GLY A 7 -12.79 -14.84 9.30
C GLY A 7 -11.77 -15.98 9.30
N THR A 8 -10.95 -16.04 8.25
CA THR A 8 -10.07 -17.19 7.94
C THR A 8 -9.09 -17.48 9.07
N GLY A 9 -8.44 -16.47 9.66
CA GLY A 9 -7.47 -16.68 10.73
C GLY A 9 -8.05 -17.40 11.95
N TYR A 10 -9.20 -16.93 12.45
CA TYR A 10 -9.91 -17.56 13.57
C TYR A 10 -10.47 -18.93 13.22
N LEU A 11 -10.94 -19.12 11.99
CA LEU A 11 -11.39 -20.42 11.51
C LEU A 11 -10.26 -21.45 11.54
N LEU A 12 -9.09 -21.09 11.01
CA LEU A 12 -7.93 -21.98 10.98
C LEU A 12 -7.52 -22.37 12.40
N GLN A 13 -7.44 -21.40 13.31
CA GLN A 13 -7.13 -21.66 14.72
C GLN A 13 -8.17 -22.58 15.38
N ARG A 14 -9.46 -22.25 15.26
CA ARG A 14 -10.55 -22.96 15.95
C ARG A 14 -10.71 -24.41 15.48
N TRP A 15 -10.40 -24.69 14.22
CA TRP A 15 -10.46 -26.04 13.66
C TRP A 15 -9.11 -26.74 13.62
N SER A 16 -8.08 -26.14 14.22
CA SER A 16 -6.71 -26.67 14.23
C SER A 16 -6.18 -26.98 12.82
N ILE A 17 -6.60 -26.18 11.83
CA ILE A 17 -6.10 -26.26 10.47
C ILE A 17 -4.79 -25.48 10.40
N PRO A 18 -3.68 -26.09 9.95
CA PRO A 18 -2.41 -25.38 9.79
C PRO A 18 -2.55 -24.21 8.81
N GLU A 19 -1.96 -23.06 9.16
CA GLU A 19 -1.96 -21.87 8.29
C GLU A 19 -0.96 -21.97 7.13
N ALA A 20 0.11 -22.76 7.31
CA ALA A 20 1.23 -22.82 6.36
C ALA A 20 0.82 -23.17 4.90
N PRO A 21 -0.13 -24.09 4.64
CA PRO A 21 -0.65 -24.33 3.29
C PRO A 21 -1.28 -23.08 2.66
N CYS A 22 -2.06 -22.30 3.42
CA CYS A 22 -2.68 -21.06 2.91
C CYS A 22 -1.64 -20.04 2.45
N ARG A 23 -0.52 -19.94 3.14
CA ARG A 23 0.58 -19.04 2.77
C ARG A 23 1.31 -19.46 1.49
N LYS A 24 1.20 -20.72 1.07
CA LYS A 24 1.91 -21.28 -0.10
C LYS A 24 1.04 -21.37 -1.35
N ASP A 25 -0.29 -21.33 -1.20
CA ASP A 25 -1.21 -21.43 -2.33
C ASP A 25 -1.76 -20.07 -2.72
N LYS A 26 -1.31 -19.58 -3.88
CA LYS A 26 -1.77 -18.31 -4.47
C LYS A 26 -3.28 -18.31 -4.76
N GLU A 27 -3.88 -19.47 -5.08
CA GLU A 27 -5.30 -19.57 -5.44
C GLU A 27 -6.23 -19.26 -4.26
N LEU A 28 -5.75 -19.49 -3.04
CA LEU A 28 -6.49 -19.16 -1.82
C LEU A 28 -6.54 -17.66 -1.54
N SER A 29 -5.83 -16.84 -2.34
CA SER A 29 -5.75 -15.38 -2.18
C SER A 29 -5.38 -14.92 -0.77
N TYR A 30 -4.75 -15.80 0.01
CA TYR A 30 -4.47 -15.57 1.42
C TYR A 30 -3.40 -14.50 1.62
N TRP A 31 -3.65 -13.57 2.54
CA TRP A 31 -2.67 -12.60 3.00
C TRP A 31 -2.69 -12.45 4.53
N LYS A 32 -1.50 -12.54 5.13
CA LYS A 32 -1.22 -12.49 6.59
C LYS A 32 -2.36 -12.97 7.47
N MET A 33 -3.00 -12.17 8.33
CA MET A 33 -4.02 -12.53 9.33
C MET A 33 -5.35 -13.09 8.75
N GLY A 34 -5.31 -13.76 7.61
CA GLY A 34 -6.44 -14.44 6.99
C GLY A 34 -7.33 -13.57 6.13
N HIS A 35 -6.94 -12.33 5.85
CA HIS A 35 -7.66 -11.49 4.91
C HIS A 35 -7.24 -11.82 3.46
N PRO A 36 -8.11 -11.57 2.47
CA PRO A 36 -7.72 -11.74 1.08
C PRO A 36 -6.67 -10.70 0.69
N LYS A 37 -5.84 -11.05 -0.29
CA LYS A 37 -5.00 -10.12 -1.06
C LYS A 37 -5.90 -9.25 -1.92
N HIS A 38 -5.49 -8.01 -2.18
CA HIS A 38 -6.21 -7.08 -3.03
C HIS A 38 -5.25 -6.34 -3.97
N HIS A 39 -5.38 -6.56 -5.28
CA HIS A 39 -4.47 -6.01 -6.30
C HIS A 39 -2.99 -6.06 -5.91
N SER A 40 -2.47 -7.28 -5.70
CA SER A 40 -1.13 -7.51 -5.14
C SER A 40 -0.07 -7.55 -6.25
N THR A 41 0.92 -8.44 -6.14
CA THR A 41 2.02 -8.59 -7.10
C THR A 41 1.55 -8.86 -8.52
N GLU A 42 0.42 -9.55 -8.69
CA GLU A 42 -0.18 -9.80 -10.01
C GLU A 42 -0.77 -8.58 -10.70
N ASP A 43 -0.90 -7.46 -9.97
CA ASP A 43 -1.51 -6.24 -10.49
C ASP A 43 -0.43 -5.21 -10.79
N ALA A 44 0.35 -4.84 -9.76
CA ALA A 44 1.36 -3.78 -9.85
C ALA A 44 2.72 -4.14 -9.23
N GLY A 45 3.09 -5.43 -9.24
CA GLY A 45 4.40 -5.89 -8.80
C GLY A 45 4.74 -5.47 -7.37
N GLN A 46 5.87 -4.77 -7.20
CA GLN A 46 6.31 -4.26 -5.90
C GLN A 46 5.31 -3.29 -5.25
N CYS A 47 4.66 -2.42 -6.03
CA CYS A 47 3.68 -1.47 -5.48
C CYS A 47 2.48 -2.21 -4.86
N GLY A 48 1.91 -3.17 -5.59
CA GLY A 48 0.79 -3.99 -5.10
C GLY A 48 1.15 -4.82 -3.86
N LEU A 49 2.39 -5.34 -3.80
CA LEU A 49 2.92 -6.02 -2.61
C LEU A 49 2.93 -5.09 -1.38
N LEU A 50 3.49 -3.89 -1.52
CA LEU A 50 3.61 -2.92 -0.44
C LEU A 50 2.23 -2.43 0.05
N VAL A 51 1.26 -2.25 -0.86
CA VAL A 51 -0.11 -1.89 -0.49
C VAL A 51 -0.77 -2.93 0.43
N ASN A 52 -0.52 -4.22 0.19
CA ASN A 52 -1.07 -5.30 1.02
C ASN A 52 -0.33 -5.48 2.35
N LEU A 53 0.84 -4.85 2.52
CA LEU A 53 1.72 -5.07 3.66
C LEU A 53 1.17 -4.50 4.98
N ILE A 54 0.52 -3.33 4.95
CA ILE A 54 0.31 -2.50 6.16
C ILE A 54 -1.09 -2.65 6.81
N TYR A 55 -2.10 -3.17 6.11
CA TYR A 55 -3.49 -3.20 6.65
C TYR A 55 -3.82 -4.43 7.49
N ASN A 56 -4.62 -4.29 8.55
CA ASN A 56 -5.14 -5.43 9.33
C ASN A 56 -6.36 -6.13 8.67
N ARG A 57 -6.59 -5.85 7.39
CA ARG A 57 -7.77 -6.25 6.62
C ARG A 57 -7.42 -6.23 5.13
N ASP A 58 -8.38 -6.60 4.30
CA ASP A 58 -8.35 -6.27 2.88
C ASP A 58 -8.04 -4.77 2.70
N ALA A 59 -6.99 -4.48 1.91
CA ALA A 59 -6.53 -3.12 1.66
C ALA A 59 -7.59 -2.27 0.94
N GLN A 60 -8.41 -2.90 0.08
CA GLN A 60 -9.43 -2.26 -0.76
C GLN A 60 -8.92 -0.99 -1.48
N CYS A 61 -7.63 -0.99 -1.84
CA CYS A 61 -6.95 0.10 -2.52
C CYS A 61 -6.86 -0.20 -4.01
N HIS A 62 -7.34 0.74 -4.82
CA HIS A 62 -7.43 0.65 -6.27
C HIS A 62 -6.62 1.73 -6.96
N SER A 63 -6.07 2.72 -6.24
CA SER A 63 -5.37 3.86 -6.86
C SER A 63 -4.24 3.43 -7.80
N HIS A 64 -3.42 2.44 -7.41
CA HIS A 64 -2.38 1.88 -8.29
C HIS A 64 -2.96 1.08 -9.46
N SER A 65 -4.01 0.29 -9.22
CA SER A 65 -4.71 -0.51 -10.23
C SER A 65 -5.36 0.39 -11.29
N ASN A 66 -6.06 1.43 -10.86
CA ASN A 66 -6.67 2.44 -11.72
C ASN A 66 -5.63 3.10 -12.63
N PHE A 67 -4.47 3.46 -12.10
CA PHE A 67 -3.40 4.03 -12.90
C PHE A 67 -2.85 3.02 -13.93
N THR A 68 -2.52 1.82 -13.49
CA THR A 68 -1.88 0.81 -14.35
C THR A 68 -2.85 0.22 -15.38
N ARG A 69 -4.16 0.21 -15.10
CA ARG A 69 -5.24 -0.34 -15.94
C ARG A 69 -6.07 0.71 -16.66
N ASN A 70 -5.64 1.96 -16.73
CA ASN A 70 -6.36 3.05 -17.41
C ASN A 70 -6.45 2.90 -18.96
N GLY A 71 -5.86 1.85 -19.54
CA GLY A 71 -5.90 1.58 -20.99
C GLY A 71 -4.96 2.44 -21.85
N LEU A 72 -4.20 3.37 -21.26
CA LEU A 72 -3.21 4.16 -21.99
C LEU A 72 -2.01 3.29 -22.39
N PRO A 73 -1.32 3.60 -23.52
CA PRO A 73 -0.08 2.94 -23.86
C PRO A 73 0.97 3.06 -22.74
N LEU A 74 1.76 2.02 -22.52
CA LEU A 74 2.77 1.99 -21.44
C LEU A 74 3.73 3.17 -21.49
N SER A 75 4.13 3.62 -22.69
CA SER A 75 5.00 4.80 -22.85
C SER A 75 4.35 6.08 -22.30
N VAL A 76 3.04 6.25 -22.46
CA VAL A 76 2.27 7.36 -21.91
C VAL A 76 2.18 7.23 -20.39
N GLN A 77 1.84 6.05 -19.87
CA GLN A 77 1.79 5.79 -18.43
C GLN A 77 3.15 6.08 -17.77
N LYS A 78 4.26 5.67 -18.40
CA LYS A 78 5.62 5.96 -17.93
C LYS A 78 5.96 7.44 -17.93
N GLY A 79 5.47 8.20 -18.91
CA GLY A 79 5.59 9.67 -18.92
C GLY A 79 4.88 10.31 -17.72
N LEU A 80 3.62 9.96 -17.51
CA LEU A 80 2.84 10.43 -16.36
C LEU A 80 3.47 10.01 -15.02
N ALA A 81 3.96 8.78 -14.93
CA ALA A 81 4.66 8.27 -13.75
C ALA A 81 5.93 9.07 -13.41
N ALA A 82 6.67 9.53 -14.44
CA ALA A 82 7.82 10.38 -14.25
C ALA A 82 7.46 11.74 -13.62
N GLU A 83 6.31 12.28 -13.96
CA GLU A 83 5.82 13.55 -13.39
C GLU A 83 5.28 13.39 -11.97
N ILE A 84 4.51 12.32 -11.71
CA ILE A 84 3.83 12.12 -10.43
C ILE A 84 4.79 11.57 -9.36
N TRP A 85 5.63 10.59 -9.73
CA TRP A 85 6.51 9.87 -8.79
C TRP A 85 8.00 10.08 -9.07
N GLY A 86 8.34 10.92 -10.04
CA GLY A 86 9.73 11.32 -10.33
C GLY A 86 10.51 10.33 -11.21
N SER A 87 9.92 9.21 -11.65
CA SER A 87 10.58 8.30 -12.59
C SER A 87 9.59 7.40 -13.36
N PRO A 88 9.86 7.11 -14.65
CA PRO A 88 9.09 6.13 -15.42
C PRO A 88 9.21 4.70 -14.89
N GLN A 89 10.14 4.45 -13.94
CA GLN A 89 10.34 3.16 -13.30
C GLN A 89 9.34 2.88 -12.17
N ALA A 90 8.48 3.84 -11.82
CA ALA A 90 7.36 3.59 -10.89
C ALA A 90 6.35 2.58 -11.48
N VAL A 91 6.28 2.47 -12.82
CA VAL A 91 5.28 1.68 -13.53
C VAL A 91 5.94 0.66 -14.45
N ASP A 92 5.50 -0.58 -14.30
CA ASP A 92 5.89 -1.72 -15.13
C ASP A 92 4.78 -2.09 -16.10
N ALA A 93 5.11 -2.88 -17.12
CA ALA A 93 4.08 -3.52 -17.93
C ALA A 93 3.40 -4.63 -17.12
N VAL A 94 2.09 -4.79 -17.25
CA VAL A 94 1.34 -5.87 -16.60
C VAL A 94 1.93 -7.23 -16.98
N GLY A 95 2.28 -8.04 -15.99
CA GLY A 95 2.95 -9.33 -16.18
C GLY A 95 4.41 -9.25 -16.63
N ALA A 96 5.03 -8.06 -16.67
CA ALA A 96 6.46 -7.88 -16.94
C ALA A 96 7.07 -6.94 -15.89
N TYR A 97 6.92 -7.32 -14.63
CA TYR A 97 7.38 -6.56 -13.48
C TYR A 97 8.90 -6.53 -13.39
N THR A 98 9.43 -5.44 -12.85
CA THR A 98 10.87 -5.23 -12.66
C THR A 98 11.23 -5.14 -11.18
N PRO A 99 12.52 -5.26 -10.81
CA PRO A 99 12.99 -5.04 -9.45
C PRO A 99 12.55 -3.70 -8.84
N MET A 100 12.74 -3.57 -7.54
CA MET A 100 12.35 -2.38 -6.80
C MET A 100 13.10 -1.14 -7.30
N HIS A 101 12.38 -0.01 -7.32
CA HIS A 101 12.94 1.32 -7.53
C HIS A 101 12.28 2.32 -6.55
N PRO A 102 12.97 3.37 -6.06
CA PRO A 102 12.40 4.33 -5.12
C PRO A 102 11.06 4.95 -5.57
N ALA A 103 10.89 5.19 -6.87
CA ALA A 103 9.64 5.71 -7.41
C ALA A 103 8.44 4.73 -7.26
N LYS A 104 8.67 3.41 -7.13
CA LYS A 104 7.62 2.44 -6.80
C LYS A 104 7.18 2.55 -5.34
N ALA A 105 8.10 2.91 -4.41
CA ALA A 105 7.75 3.21 -3.03
C ALA A 105 6.88 4.48 -2.95
N LYS A 106 7.22 5.52 -3.73
CA LYS A 106 6.40 6.74 -3.88
C LYS A 106 5.01 6.43 -4.40
N MET A 107 4.90 5.56 -5.41
CA MET A 107 3.61 5.11 -5.94
C MET A 107 2.80 4.32 -4.89
N ALA A 108 3.43 3.44 -4.11
CA ALA A 108 2.77 2.71 -3.05
C ALA A 108 2.26 3.65 -1.94
N LYS A 109 3.10 4.59 -1.46
CA LYS A 109 2.70 5.62 -0.50
C LYS A 109 1.52 6.43 -1.04
N TRP A 110 1.64 6.97 -2.25
CA TRP A 110 0.57 7.74 -2.90
C TRP A 110 -0.74 6.95 -2.97
N SER A 111 -0.70 5.66 -3.30
CA SER A 111 -1.90 4.82 -3.39
C SER A 111 -2.60 4.65 -2.05
N LEU A 112 -1.81 4.43 -0.99
CA LEU A 112 -2.31 4.32 0.38
C LEU A 112 -2.92 5.63 0.87
N LEU A 113 -2.24 6.76 0.63
CA LEU A 113 -2.74 8.07 1.01
C LEU A 113 -4.02 8.42 0.26
N ARG A 114 -4.10 8.14 -1.04
CA ARG A 114 -5.33 8.34 -1.82
C ARG A 114 -6.48 7.50 -1.29
N LYS A 115 -6.23 6.25 -0.88
CA LYS A 115 -7.25 5.44 -0.20
C LYS A 115 -7.68 6.02 1.14
N GLU A 116 -6.78 6.47 2.01
CA GLU A 116 -7.16 7.11 3.28
C GLU A 116 -7.94 8.41 3.07
N LEU A 117 -7.54 9.21 2.07
CA LEU A 117 -8.25 10.41 1.69
C LEU A 117 -9.66 10.10 1.19
N HIS A 118 -9.80 9.15 0.26
CA HIS A 118 -11.08 8.79 -0.34
C HIS A 118 -12.05 8.18 0.67
N ASP A 119 -11.58 7.32 1.57
CA ASP A 119 -12.39 6.80 2.67
C ASP A 119 -12.89 7.93 3.59
N SER A 120 -12.08 8.98 3.80
CA SER A 120 -12.44 10.13 4.64
C SER A 120 -13.38 11.12 3.95
N LEU A 121 -13.23 11.31 2.64
CA LEU A 121 -14.08 12.17 1.81
C LEU A 121 -15.37 11.46 1.35
N SER A 122 -15.48 10.14 1.60
CA SER A 122 -16.54 9.27 1.05
C SER A 122 -16.57 9.27 -0.48
N LEU A 123 -15.40 9.39 -1.11
CA LEU A 123 -15.23 9.21 -2.55
C LEU A 123 -14.89 7.75 -2.85
N CYS A 124 -15.36 7.24 -3.99
CA CYS A 124 -15.04 5.87 -4.38
C CYS A 124 -13.60 5.77 -4.88
N ASN A 125 -12.74 5.05 -4.15
CA ASN A 125 -11.36 4.80 -4.55
C ASN A 125 -11.22 3.97 -5.83
N TRP A 126 -12.29 3.29 -6.29
CA TRP A 126 -12.31 2.66 -7.62
C TRP A 126 -12.39 3.69 -8.75
N MET A 127 -13.01 4.85 -8.53
CA MET A 127 -13.24 5.85 -9.58
C MET A 127 -12.14 6.91 -9.63
N GLY A 128 -11.56 7.22 -8.47
CA GLY A 128 -10.41 8.12 -8.35
C GLY A 128 -9.12 7.35 -8.00
N PRO A 129 -7.98 8.03 -7.93
CA PRO A 129 -7.78 9.44 -8.25
C PRO A 129 -7.67 9.67 -9.75
N TRP A 130 -8.10 10.85 -10.20
CA TRP A 130 -8.17 11.21 -11.62
C TRP A 130 -6.84 11.78 -12.13
N VAL A 131 -5.74 11.04 -11.97
CA VAL A 131 -4.39 11.49 -12.39
C VAL A 131 -4.09 11.25 -13.87
N ALA A 132 -4.92 10.47 -14.56
CA ALA A 132 -4.85 10.24 -16.00
C ALA A 132 -6.18 10.63 -16.66
N SER A 133 -6.11 11.06 -17.92
CA SER A 133 -7.25 11.51 -18.73
C SER A 133 -7.22 10.87 -20.11
N PRO A 134 -8.37 10.58 -20.74
CA PRO A 134 -8.41 10.11 -22.13
C PRO A 134 -8.08 11.23 -23.16
N LEU A 135 -7.97 12.49 -22.72
CA LEU A 135 -7.80 13.64 -23.59
C LEU A 135 -6.35 13.80 -24.09
N LYS A 136 -6.17 13.68 -25.41
CA LYS A 136 -4.86 13.79 -26.09
C LYS A 136 -4.26 15.19 -25.96
N GLU A 137 -5.10 16.21 -26.04
CA GLU A 137 -4.71 17.62 -25.96
C GLU A 137 -4.15 18.02 -24.58
N ARG A 138 -4.44 17.23 -23.52
CA ARG A 138 -3.83 17.37 -22.20
C ARG A 138 -2.56 16.53 -22.03
N GLY A 139 -2.10 15.88 -23.11
CA GLY A 139 -1.10 14.83 -23.04
C GLY A 139 -1.49 13.73 -22.06
N TYR A 140 -2.80 13.42 -21.98
CA TYR A 140 -3.41 12.44 -21.07
C TYR A 140 -3.26 12.75 -19.57
N ARG A 141 -2.90 13.98 -19.19
CA ARG A 141 -2.87 14.40 -17.79
C ARG A 141 -4.28 14.54 -17.25
N GLY A 142 -4.52 13.88 -16.12
CA GLY A 142 -5.69 14.12 -15.29
C GLY A 142 -5.51 15.35 -14.41
N ASP A 143 -6.41 15.51 -13.45
CA ASP A 143 -6.39 16.59 -12.47
C ASP A 143 -6.42 16.01 -11.06
N ASP A 144 -5.23 15.89 -10.45
CA ASP A 144 -5.03 15.40 -9.09
C ASP A 144 -5.47 16.41 -8.02
N SER A 145 -6.03 17.57 -8.41
CA SER A 145 -6.55 18.58 -7.48
C SER A 145 -8.07 18.48 -7.28
N ILE A 146 -8.77 17.65 -8.06
CA ILE A 146 -10.24 17.53 -8.02
C ILE A 146 -10.73 17.24 -6.59
N GLU A 147 -10.09 16.32 -5.87
CA GLU A 147 -10.47 16.00 -4.49
C GLU A 147 -10.40 17.23 -3.58
N SER A 148 -9.38 18.08 -3.75
CA SER A 148 -9.18 19.30 -2.96
C SER A 148 -10.18 20.40 -3.29
N LEU A 149 -10.53 20.52 -4.58
CA LEU A 149 -11.54 21.46 -5.05
C LEU A 149 -12.92 21.09 -4.53
N LEU A 150 -13.28 19.79 -4.62
CA LEU A 150 -14.57 19.28 -4.15
C LEU A 150 -14.69 19.42 -2.62
N TYR A 151 -13.64 19.04 -1.87
CA TYR A 151 -13.60 19.21 -0.41
C TYR A 151 -13.80 20.68 0.00
N SER A 152 -13.02 21.58 -0.60
CA SER A 152 -13.06 23.01 -0.26
C SER A 152 -14.41 23.63 -0.61
N LEU A 153 -14.99 23.26 -1.75
CA LEU A 153 -16.30 23.73 -2.18
C LEU A 153 -17.41 23.25 -1.24
N ALA A 154 -17.39 21.97 -0.87
CA ALA A 154 -18.45 21.36 -0.08
C ALA A 154 -18.42 21.77 1.41
N THR A 155 -17.22 21.97 1.97
CA THR A 155 -17.04 22.19 3.42
C THR A 155 -16.78 23.64 3.79
N GLY A 156 -16.30 24.46 2.84
CA GLY A 156 -15.79 25.80 3.11
C GLY A 156 -14.40 25.84 3.76
N ASP A 157 -13.86 24.69 4.19
CA ASP A 157 -12.47 24.58 4.66
C ASP A 157 -11.54 24.50 3.44
N ARG A 158 -10.89 25.62 3.13
CA ARG A 158 -10.00 25.72 1.98
C ARG A 158 -8.73 24.93 2.24
N LYS A 159 -8.57 23.84 1.49
CA LYS A 159 -7.35 23.04 1.47
C LYS A 159 -6.91 22.79 0.04
N ASP A 160 -5.61 22.97 -0.21
CA ASP A 160 -5.02 22.52 -1.45
C ASP A 160 -4.77 21.01 -1.44
N ARG A 161 -4.28 20.50 -2.58
CA ARG A 161 -3.95 19.08 -2.77
C ARG A 161 -2.92 18.58 -1.75
N GLN A 162 -1.88 19.36 -1.48
CA GLN A 162 -0.79 18.94 -0.59
C GLN A 162 -1.26 18.90 0.86
N GLU A 163 -2.08 19.87 1.27
CA GLU A 163 -2.70 19.88 2.60
C GLU A 163 -3.60 18.67 2.83
N LEU A 164 -4.35 18.23 1.81
CA LEU A 164 -5.12 16.99 1.87
C LEU A 164 -4.24 15.73 1.88
N ASP A 165 -3.16 15.71 1.11
CA ASP A 165 -2.18 14.60 1.13
C ASP A 165 -1.57 14.46 2.54
N LEU A 166 -1.22 15.58 3.19
CA LEU A 166 -0.74 15.61 4.58
C LEU A 166 -1.80 15.13 5.58
N ALA A 167 -3.06 15.51 5.38
CA ALA A 167 -4.17 15.05 6.22
C ALA A 167 -4.36 13.53 6.10
N ALA A 168 -4.27 12.99 4.88
CA ALA A 168 -4.34 11.55 4.61
C ALA A 168 -3.18 10.79 5.25
N GLU A 169 -1.96 11.33 5.19
CA GLU A 169 -0.79 10.71 5.82
C GLU A 169 -0.89 10.72 7.36
N ARG A 170 -1.45 11.79 7.93
CA ARG A 170 -1.77 11.84 9.36
C ARG A 170 -2.76 10.74 9.76
N ILE A 171 -3.79 10.49 8.95
CA ILE A 171 -4.76 9.41 9.18
C ILE A 171 -4.09 8.04 9.07
N PHE A 172 -3.26 7.84 8.04
CA PHE A 172 -2.50 6.61 7.84
C PHE A 172 -1.59 6.29 9.04
N LEU A 173 -0.90 7.30 9.57
CA LEU A 173 -0.07 7.19 10.77
C LEU A 173 -0.87 6.83 12.02
N LEU A 174 -2.08 7.37 12.17
CA LEU A 174 -2.99 7.01 13.27
C LEU A 174 -3.44 5.56 13.17
N HIS A 175 -3.79 5.06 11.97
CA HIS A 175 -4.08 3.65 11.77
C HIS A 175 -2.89 2.76 12.15
N ARG A 176 -1.66 3.14 11.77
CA ARG A 176 -0.45 2.41 12.19
C ARG A 176 -0.24 2.44 13.71
N ALA A 177 -0.48 3.58 14.36
CA ALA A 177 -0.39 3.73 15.81
C ALA A 177 -1.38 2.79 16.54
N LEU A 178 -2.61 2.67 16.03
CA LEU A 178 -3.60 1.73 16.57
C LEU A 178 -3.12 0.29 16.46
N THR A 179 -2.59 -0.11 15.30
CA THR A 179 -2.02 -1.46 15.13
C THR A 179 -0.89 -1.74 16.12
N ILE A 180 0.08 -0.82 16.24
CA ILE A 180 1.21 -0.95 17.19
C ILE A 180 0.72 -1.06 18.64
N ARG A 181 -0.24 -0.21 19.02
CA ARG A 181 -0.83 -0.20 20.36
C ARG A 181 -1.52 -1.52 20.67
N ASP A 182 -2.35 -2.00 19.74
CA ASP A 182 -3.21 -3.17 19.97
C ASP A 182 -2.43 -4.49 19.85
N MET A 183 -1.37 -4.53 19.03
CA MET A 183 -0.42 -5.64 19.02
C MET A 183 0.59 -5.60 20.18
N GLY A 184 0.71 -4.46 20.88
CA GLY A 184 1.62 -4.29 22.01
C GLY A 184 3.10 -4.42 21.64
N THR A 185 3.47 -4.09 20.40
CA THR A 185 4.85 -4.22 19.92
C THR A 185 5.18 -3.20 18.84
N LYS A 186 6.42 -2.69 18.85
CA LYS A 186 6.96 -1.88 17.75
C LYS A 186 7.52 -2.71 16.60
N GLU A 187 7.73 -4.02 16.79
CA GLU A 187 8.39 -4.94 15.86
C GLU A 187 7.48 -5.33 14.67
N MET A 188 6.94 -4.34 13.99
CA MET A 188 5.95 -4.51 12.94
C MET A 188 6.51 -5.22 11.71
N ARG A 189 7.75 -4.94 11.33
CA ARG A 189 8.44 -5.60 10.22
C ARG A 189 8.47 -7.12 10.40
N ALA A 190 8.76 -7.57 11.61
CA ALA A 190 8.88 -8.99 11.91
C ALA A 190 7.53 -9.66 12.24
N ARG A 191 6.58 -8.90 12.82
CA ARG A 191 5.37 -9.48 13.42
C ARG A 191 4.07 -9.22 12.67
N HIS A 192 4.02 -8.20 11.84
CA HIS A 192 2.78 -7.75 11.19
C HIS A 192 2.91 -7.63 9.67
N ASP A 193 4.00 -7.03 9.21
CA ASP A 193 4.29 -6.77 7.79
C ASP A 193 4.82 -8.06 7.11
N THR A 194 4.14 -9.18 7.32
CA THR A 194 4.53 -10.49 6.80
C THR A 194 3.96 -10.72 5.40
N ILE A 195 4.76 -11.31 4.53
CA ILE A 195 4.40 -11.59 3.13
C ILE A 195 4.20 -13.11 2.97
N PRO A 196 3.11 -13.57 2.34
CA PRO A 196 2.88 -14.99 2.14
C PRO A 196 3.91 -15.60 1.16
N GLU A 197 4.26 -16.86 1.40
CA GLU A 197 5.31 -17.58 0.68
C GLU A 197 5.06 -17.69 -0.83
N TRP A 198 3.79 -17.76 -1.23
CA TRP A 198 3.41 -17.87 -2.64
C TRP A 198 3.91 -16.69 -3.50
N VAL A 199 4.19 -15.52 -2.90
CA VAL A 199 4.77 -14.35 -3.59
C VAL A 199 6.14 -14.65 -4.17
N PHE A 200 6.89 -15.58 -3.57
CA PHE A 200 8.26 -15.92 -3.95
C PHE A 200 8.35 -17.21 -4.78
N THR A 201 7.23 -17.86 -5.07
CA THR A 201 7.20 -19.14 -5.76
C THR A 201 6.45 -19.04 -7.08
N ASP A 202 7.04 -19.56 -8.15
CA ASP A 202 6.38 -19.75 -9.44
C ASP A 202 6.22 -21.25 -9.72
N LYS A 203 5.00 -21.70 -10.04
CA LYS A 203 4.72 -23.13 -10.31
C LYS A 203 5.47 -23.64 -11.54
N SER A 204 5.85 -22.76 -12.48
CA SER A 204 6.63 -23.11 -13.66
C SER A 204 8.16 -23.04 -13.46
N GLY A 205 8.63 -22.68 -12.25
CA GLY A 205 10.05 -22.60 -11.91
C GLY A 205 10.79 -21.43 -12.56
N LYS A 206 10.09 -20.45 -13.13
CA LYS A 206 10.73 -19.30 -13.75
C LYS A 206 11.36 -18.39 -12.69
N ALA A 207 12.50 -17.79 -13.03
CA ALA A 207 13.17 -16.83 -12.16
C ALA A 207 12.28 -15.59 -11.90
N PRO A 208 12.42 -14.93 -10.74
CA PRO A 208 11.74 -13.67 -10.45
C PRO A 208 11.88 -12.64 -11.58
N PHE A 209 10.85 -11.82 -11.77
CA PHE A 209 10.80 -10.77 -12.80
C PHE A 209 10.87 -11.26 -14.26
N THR A 210 10.74 -12.58 -14.49
CA THR A 210 10.58 -13.11 -15.84
C THR A 210 9.21 -12.70 -16.40
N LYS A 211 9.16 -12.21 -17.63
CA LYS A 211 7.89 -11.85 -18.28
C LYS A 211 6.90 -13.03 -18.26
N GLY A 212 5.65 -12.75 -17.87
CA GLY A 212 4.56 -13.69 -17.68
C GLY A 212 4.47 -14.25 -16.25
N THR A 213 5.31 -13.80 -15.33
CA THR A 213 5.30 -14.23 -13.92
C THR A 213 4.90 -13.07 -13.00
N THR A 214 4.50 -13.43 -11.78
CA THR A 214 4.21 -12.48 -10.70
C THR A 214 5.04 -12.79 -9.46
N ASN A 215 6.08 -13.62 -9.59
CA ASN A 215 6.96 -13.97 -8.48
C ASN A 215 7.98 -12.86 -8.27
N MET A 216 8.23 -12.58 -6.99
CA MET A 216 9.18 -11.57 -6.56
C MET A 216 10.45 -12.23 -6.04
N ASP A 217 11.56 -11.50 -6.13
CA ASP A 217 12.80 -11.92 -5.48
C ASP A 217 12.78 -11.55 -3.99
N ARG A 218 13.30 -12.42 -3.12
CA ARG A 218 13.26 -12.19 -1.67
C ARG A 218 14.15 -11.05 -1.23
N ASP A 219 15.34 -10.92 -1.82
CA ASP A 219 16.27 -9.88 -1.43
C ASP A 219 15.81 -8.53 -2.00
N ASP A 220 15.27 -8.50 -3.21
CA ASP A 220 14.63 -7.31 -3.77
C ASP A 220 13.40 -6.88 -2.96
N VAL A 221 12.61 -7.81 -2.41
CA VAL A 221 11.50 -7.47 -1.51
C VAL A 221 11.98 -6.87 -0.19
N LYS A 222 13.14 -7.28 0.36
CA LYS A 222 13.73 -6.60 1.52
C LYS A 222 14.08 -5.15 1.17
N VAL A 223 14.65 -4.92 -0.01
CA VAL A 223 14.92 -3.57 -0.53
C VAL A 223 13.62 -2.79 -0.73
N ALA A 224 12.55 -3.42 -1.23
CA ALA A 224 11.24 -2.80 -1.38
C ALA A 224 10.67 -2.32 -0.05
N VAL A 225 10.73 -3.15 0.99
CA VAL A 225 10.27 -2.79 2.33
C VAL A 225 11.13 -1.68 2.92
N ASP A 226 12.46 -1.73 2.76
CA ASP A 226 13.36 -0.67 3.25
C ASP A 226 13.06 0.68 2.59
N LEU A 227 13.01 0.73 1.25
CA LEU A 227 12.73 1.96 0.51
C LEU A 227 11.32 2.49 0.80
N PHE A 228 10.37 1.60 1.08
CA PHE A 228 9.03 2.00 1.47
C PHE A 228 8.98 2.61 2.86
N TYR A 229 9.68 2.02 3.84
CA TYR A 229 9.81 2.65 5.16
C TYR A 229 10.58 3.98 5.09
N ASP A 230 11.61 4.10 4.26
CA ASP A 230 12.29 5.38 4.04
C ASP A 230 11.34 6.45 3.50
N GLU A 231 10.53 6.11 2.49
CA GLU A 231 9.55 7.02 1.88
C GLU A 231 8.43 7.43 2.86
N LEU A 232 8.12 6.56 3.84
CA LEU A 232 7.22 6.85 4.95
C LEU A 232 7.90 7.56 6.13
N GLU A 233 9.23 7.70 6.10
CA GLU A 233 10.05 8.17 7.22
C GLU A 233 9.85 7.31 8.48
N TRP A 234 9.76 5.98 8.33
CA TRP A 234 9.62 5.02 9.42
C TRP A 234 10.96 4.34 9.72
N ASP A 235 11.09 3.78 10.92
CA ASP A 235 12.29 3.03 11.29
C ASP A 235 12.38 1.73 10.49
N ARG A 236 13.51 1.49 9.81
CA ARG A 236 13.67 0.30 8.96
C ARG A 236 13.67 -1.01 9.74
N ALA A 237 14.27 -1.03 10.93
CA ALA A 237 14.46 -2.27 11.68
C ALA A 237 13.11 -2.82 12.15
N THR A 238 12.30 -1.94 12.72
CA THR A 238 11.04 -2.26 13.37
C THR A 238 9.84 -2.08 12.42
N GLY A 239 9.93 -1.23 11.40
CA GLY A 239 8.80 -0.82 10.57
C GLY A 239 7.81 0.10 11.28
N ALA A 240 8.13 0.61 12.47
CA ALA A 240 7.28 1.55 13.21
C ALA A 240 7.61 3.01 12.86
N PRO A 241 6.62 3.94 12.87
CA PRO A 241 6.90 5.36 12.70
C PRO A 241 7.76 5.90 13.84
N THR A 242 8.67 6.83 13.52
CA THR A 242 9.56 7.43 14.53
C THR A 242 8.82 8.49 15.36
N PRO A 243 9.32 8.85 16.56
CA PRO A 243 8.79 10.00 17.30
C PRO A 243 8.78 11.30 16.50
N GLN A 244 9.74 11.51 15.60
CA GLN A 244 9.85 12.67 14.72
C GLN A 244 8.74 12.66 13.66
N THR A 245 8.45 11.49 13.08
CA THR A 245 7.36 11.31 12.11
C THR A 245 6.02 11.70 12.74
N TYR A 246 5.70 11.22 13.94
CA TYR A 246 4.46 11.62 14.61
C TYR A 246 4.40 13.13 14.87
N ARG A 247 5.50 13.75 15.32
CA ARG A 247 5.58 15.20 15.55
C ARG A 247 5.38 16.02 14.27
N LYS A 248 5.94 15.58 13.15
CA LYS A 248 5.76 16.20 11.82
C LYS A 248 4.28 16.34 11.45
N PHE A 249 3.44 15.39 11.87
CA PHE A 249 2.00 15.39 11.60
C PHE A 249 1.13 15.87 12.78
N GLY A 250 1.73 16.54 13.77
CA GLY A 250 1.02 17.09 14.93
C GLY A 250 0.43 16.03 15.88
N LEU A 251 1.07 14.86 15.94
CA LEU A 251 0.64 13.71 16.75
C LEU A 251 1.52 13.51 17.99
N ASP A 252 2.04 14.59 18.59
CA ASP A 252 2.89 14.57 19.79
C ASP A 252 2.32 13.74 20.94
N ARG A 253 1.01 13.85 21.18
CA ARG A 253 0.33 13.07 22.22
C ARG A 253 0.38 11.57 21.94
N VAL A 254 0.21 11.16 20.68
CA VAL A 254 0.29 9.75 20.26
C VAL A 254 1.71 9.24 20.47
N ALA A 255 2.71 10.02 20.05
CA ALA A 255 4.11 9.69 20.27
C ALA A 255 4.43 9.53 21.76
N GLY A 256 3.97 10.46 22.60
CA GLY A 256 4.16 10.39 24.05
C GLY A 256 3.54 9.14 24.69
N GLU A 257 2.31 8.79 24.32
CA GLU A 257 1.63 7.61 24.86
C GLU A 257 2.24 6.28 24.40
N LEU A 258 2.64 6.16 23.13
CA LEU A 258 3.35 4.98 22.65
C LEU A 258 4.75 4.88 23.27
N GLY A 259 5.46 6.00 23.39
CA GLY A 259 6.79 6.06 24.00
C GLY A 259 6.81 5.61 25.46
N LYS A 260 5.83 6.05 26.28
CA LYS A 260 5.67 5.59 27.68
C LYS A 260 5.52 4.07 27.81
N ARG A 261 5.04 3.40 26.76
CA ARG A 261 4.82 1.95 26.70
C ARG A 261 5.96 1.20 26.01
N GLY A 262 7.03 1.89 25.60
CA GLY A 262 8.15 1.28 24.85
C GLY A 262 7.75 0.83 23.44
N LEU A 263 6.70 1.42 22.86
CA LEU A 263 6.13 1.03 21.57
C LEU A 263 6.60 1.90 20.40
N LEU A 264 7.65 2.70 20.59
CA LEU A 264 8.32 3.45 19.53
C LEU A 264 9.78 3.01 19.38
N PRO A 265 10.35 3.13 18.18
CA PRO A 265 11.79 2.92 17.93
C PRO A 265 12.65 3.64 18.96
#